data_AF-A0A941IXD2-F1
#
_entry.id   AF-A0A941IXD2-F1
#
_cell.length_a   1.000
_cell.length_b   1.000
_cell.length_c   1.000
_cell.angle_alpha   90.00
_cell.angle_beta   90.00
_cell.angle_gamma   90.00
#
_symmetry.space_group_name_H-M   'P 1'
#
loop_
_entity.id
_entity.type
_entity.pdbx_description
1 polymer ?
#
loop_
_entity_poly.entity_id
_entity_poly.type
_entity_poly.pdbx_seq_one_letter_code
_entity_poly.pdbx_strand_id
1 'polypeptide(L)'
;MRKMAIVFGGLLLVALFNSCEKGADDSPSKTELLNLKEALDVSAQQVDDAVNAIEQSAAYGLFQQGAQLKEEGGGDAPALNIYLNDLMGVYAYDPVEDVEDSEGSGKTTSGHCKSYFKRIDDSEWFVILLPHEKVLKPHDLFDFDPEDVITNNFKITTTQFLFEVDQSMKGHNYQLASRFDLEDEYAGELWVEETREGFIKSKIYSKFGFTDEYFISIMAQFNDTIKLSYSLENAEQEILFNETMVFIPFDASEELALQFVYEMLIGDIKIVRTLNDEQQIVYAVYKGDELQEDALVEVIMPNGESLSSINSLFMHMSKDIRITFNDESEVLLSELIGDNQEVLSNLFEQMKELYLSKMIVDKLAWQIYREQDCEVEEKMR
;
A
#
# COMPACT_ATOMS: atom_id res chain seq x y z
N MET A 1 8.72 -41.65 44.53
CA MET A 1 9.41 -42.22 43.35
C MET A 1 8.97 -41.45 42.12
N ARG A 2 9.95 -41.16 41.26
CA ARG A 2 10.02 -40.18 40.16
C ARG A 2 8.74 -39.89 39.34
N LYS A 3 8.42 -38.59 39.22
CA LYS A 3 7.76 -38.01 38.04
C LYS A 3 8.80 -37.90 36.92
N MET A 4 8.39 -38.20 35.68
CA MET A 4 9.19 -37.88 34.50
C MET A 4 8.30 -37.10 33.54
N ALA A 5 8.69 -35.84 33.31
CA ALA A 5 8.17 -34.97 32.28
C ALA A 5 8.90 -35.28 30.97
N ILE A 6 8.20 -35.19 29.85
CA ILE A 6 8.83 -34.95 28.54
C ILE A 6 8.16 -33.72 27.95
N VAL A 7 9.02 -32.77 27.64
CA VAL A 7 8.84 -31.45 27.03
C VAL A 7 9.22 -31.61 25.56
N PHE A 8 8.43 -31.07 24.64
CA PHE A 8 8.80 -30.51 23.33
C PHE A 8 7.49 -29.91 22.79
N GLY A 9 7.34 -28.63 22.43
CA GLY A 9 8.32 -27.62 22.05
C GLY A 9 7.81 -27.00 20.74
N GLY A 10 7.39 -25.73 20.76
CA GLY A 10 6.87 -25.03 19.57
C GLY A 10 5.96 -23.86 19.88
N LEU A 11 6.42 -22.93 20.72
CA LEU A 11 5.87 -21.59 20.88
C LEU A 11 6.32 -20.78 19.64
N LEU A 12 5.40 -20.22 18.84
CA LEU A 12 5.75 -19.11 17.95
C LEU A 12 5.28 -17.82 18.62
N LEU A 13 6.27 -17.01 18.99
CA LEU A 13 6.13 -15.77 19.72
C LEU A 13 5.49 -14.69 18.84
N VAL A 14 4.51 -14.02 19.44
CA VAL A 14 4.16 -12.62 19.19
C VAL A 14 5.42 -11.78 19.48
N ALA A 15 6.06 -11.26 18.44
CA ALA A 15 7.10 -10.24 18.56
C ALA A 15 6.44 -8.86 18.48
N LEU A 16 6.11 -8.33 19.66
CA LEU A 16 5.97 -6.90 19.89
C LEU A 16 7.33 -6.25 19.58
N PHE A 17 7.34 -5.25 18.70
CA PHE A 17 8.51 -4.42 18.44
C PHE A 17 8.83 -3.59 19.69
N ASN A 18 9.67 -4.15 20.56
CA ASN A 18 10.57 -3.44 21.44
C ASN A 18 11.98 -3.75 20.92
N SER A 19 12.58 -2.83 20.17
CA SER A 19 14.02 -2.86 19.95
C SER A 19 14.68 -1.92 20.96
N CYS A 20 15.29 -2.54 21.96
CA CYS A 20 16.28 -1.95 22.83
C CYS A 20 17.60 -1.80 22.05
N GLU A 21 18.21 -0.63 22.18
CA GLU A 21 19.64 -0.29 22.00
C GLU A 21 20.48 -1.22 21.09
N LYS A 22 20.68 -0.76 19.84
CA LYS A 22 21.94 -0.99 19.13
C LYS A 22 22.75 0.30 19.22
N GLY A 23 24.02 0.16 19.60
CA GLY A 23 24.93 1.26 19.90
C GLY A 23 24.95 2.33 18.81
N ALA A 24 24.67 3.55 19.24
CA ALA A 24 24.83 4.76 18.47
C ALA A 24 26.26 4.84 17.95
N ASP A 25 26.41 4.84 16.62
CA ASP A 25 27.51 5.56 16.02
C ASP A 25 27.22 7.03 16.32
N ASP A 26 27.91 7.58 17.30
CA ASP A 26 27.67 8.89 17.93
C ASP A 26 28.13 10.06 17.02
N SER A 27 27.90 9.91 15.71
CA SER A 27 28.01 11.01 14.76
C SER A 27 26.64 11.67 14.71
N PRO A 28 26.52 12.95 15.09
CA PRO A 28 25.24 13.66 15.01
C PRO A 28 24.69 13.55 13.59
N SER A 29 23.37 13.34 13.45
CA SER A 29 22.73 13.42 12.14
C SER A 29 23.09 14.77 11.49
N LYS A 30 23.16 14.82 10.16
CA LYS A 30 23.55 16.03 9.42
C LYS A 30 22.66 17.25 9.76
N THR A 31 21.48 16.98 10.32
CA THR A 31 20.39 17.88 10.72
C THR A 31 20.43 18.27 12.21
N GLU A 32 21.08 17.52 13.09
CA GLU A 32 21.15 17.82 14.54
C GLU A 32 21.74 19.21 14.84
N LEU A 33 22.73 19.64 14.04
CA LEU A 33 23.42 20.93 14.19
C LEU A 33 22.68 22.12 13.55
N LEU A 34 21.64 21.86 12.76
CA LEU A 34 20.88 22.88 12.05
C LEU A 34 19.82 23.52 12.95
N ASN A 35 19.46 24.77 12.67
CA ASN A 35 18.26 25.33 13.30
C ASN A 35 16.99 24.69 12.71
N LEU A 36 15.82 24.88 13.34
CA LEU A 36 14.56 24.24 12.90
C LEU A 36 14.24 24.48 11.42
N LYS A 37 14.44 25.72 10.93
CA LYS A 37 14.16 26.08 9.54
C LYS A 37 15.10 25.37 8.57
N GLU A 38 16.39 25.43 8.84
CA GLU A 38 17.41 24.74 8.02
C GLU A 38 17.20 23.22 8.02
N ALA A 39 16.83 22.63 9.16
CA ALA A 39 16.52 21.21 9.25
C ALA A 39 15.28 20.84 8.43
N LEU A 40 14.22 21.65 8.52
CA LEU A 40 13.01 21.44 7.74
C LEU A 40 13.26 21.57 6.23
N ASP A 41 14.05 22.56 5.79
CA ASP A 41 14.43 22.73 4.39
C ASP A 41 15.21 21.50 3.87
N VAL A 42 16.16 20.99 4.67
CA VAL A 42 16.93 19.78 4.31
C VAL A 42 16.02 18.55 4.23
N SER A 43 15.13 18.35 5.20
CA SER A 43 14.22 17.22 5.21
C SER A 43 13.20 17.27 4.06
N ALA A 44 12.71 18.46 3.70
CA ALA A 44 11.86 18.64 2.53
C ALA A 44 12.61 18.32 1.23
N GLN A 45 13.88 18.73 1.10
CA GLN A 45 14.70 18.38 -0.06
C GLN A 45 14.93 16.85 -0.15
N GLN A 46 15.07 16.15 0.98
CA GLN A 46 15.17 14.68 0.96
C GLN A 46 13.88 14.01 0.46
N VAL A 47 12.72 14.56 0.83
CA VAL A 47 11.43 14.11 0.28
C VAL A 47 11.35 14.39 -1.21
N ASP A 48 11.78 15.57 -1.67
CA ASP A 48 11.85 15.94 -3.09
C ASP A 48 12.76 15.00 -3.89
N ASP A 49 13.97 14.75 -3.41
CA ASP A 49 14.93 13.83 -4.03
C ASP A 49 14.34 12.40 -4.16
N ALA A 50 13.65 11.94 -3.11
CA ALA A 50 12.99 10.64 -3.09
C ALA A 50 11.82 10.56 -4.08
N VAL A 51 10.95 11.57 -4.12
CA VAL A 51 9.82 11.60 -5.06
C VAL A 51 10.32 11.67 -6.51
N ASN A 52 11.32 12.51 -6.79
CA ASN A 52 11.93 12.59 -8.12
C ASN A 52 12.53 11.25 -8.59
N ALA A 53 13.16 10.51 -7.67
CA ALA A 53 13.69 9.17 -7.97
C ALA A 53 12.57 8.15 -8.24
N ILE A 54 11.50 8.19 -7.43
CA ILE A 54 10.30 7.36 -7.65
C ILE A 54 9.71 7.66 -9.03
N GLU A 55 9.49 8.92 -9.39
CA GLU A 55 8.86 9.28 -10.66
C GLU A 55 9.68 8.86 -11.89
N GLN A 56 11.01 8.76 -11.75
CA GLN A 56 11.91 8.29 -12.80
C GLN A 56 11.99 6.76 -12.89
N SER A 57 11.47 6.04 -11.89
CA SER A 57 11.48 4.57 -11.87
C SER A 57 10.47 3.98 -12.87
N ALA A 58 10.81 2.82 -13.44
CA ALA A 58 9.91 2.09 -14.31
C ALA A 58 8.58 1.70 -13.62
N ALA A 59 8.63 1.42 -12.30
CA ALA A 59 7.45 1.06 -11.52
C ALA A 59 6.46 2.20 -11.34
N TYR A 60 6.89 3.47 -11.38
CA TYR A 60 5.94 4.57 -11.24
C TYR A 60 4.88 4.57 -12.34
N GLY A 61 5.23 4.13 -13.55
CA GLY A 61 4.29 3.93 -14.65
C GLY A 61 3.14 2.96 -14.32
N LEU A 62 3.34 2.03 -13.39
CA LEU A 62 2.31 1.10 -12.92
C LEU A 62 1.22 1.80 -12.10
N PHE A 63 1.52 2.96 -11.52
CA PHE A 63 0.60 3.77 -10.72
C PHE A 63 -0.02 4.93 -11.53
N GLN A 64 0.56 5.35 -12.64
CA GLN A 64 0.12 6.56 -13.36
C GLN A 64 -1.30 6.50 -13.93
N GLN A 65 -1.88 5.31 -14.13
CA GLN A 65 -3.22 5.21 -14.73
C GLN A 65 -4.38 5.30 -13.75
N GLY A 66 -4.12 5.33 -12.43
CA GLY A 66 -5.06 5.69 -11.36
C GLY A 66 -6.52 5.52 -11.75
N ALA A 67 -6.88 4.33 -12.23
CA ALA A 67 -8.23 4.11 -12.69
C ALA A 67 -9.03 4.10 -11.41
N GLN A 68 -9.91 5.08 -11.23
CA GLN A 68 -10.95 4.98 -10.22
C GLN A 68 -11.44 3.55 -10.30
N LEU A 69 -11.39 2.82 -9.18
CA LEU A 69 -12.09 1.55 -9.04
C LEU A 69 -13.57 1.89 -9.25
N LYS A 70 -13.98 1.99 -10.51
CA LYS A 70 -15.40 1.91 -10.86
C LYS A 70 -15.78 0.58 -10.25
N GLU A 71 -16.87 0.59 -9.49
CA GLU A 71 -17.64 -0.61 -9.24
C GLU A 71 -18.08 -1.15 -10.61
N GLU A 72 -17.15 -1.75 -11.36
CA GLU A 72 -17.49 -2.79 -12.31
C GLU A 72 -18.15 -3.84 -11.43
N GLY A 73 -19.48 -3.86 -11.51
CA GLY A 73 -20.34 -4.61 -10.62
C GLY A 73 -19.72 -5.96 -10.33
N GLY A 74 -19.46 -6.19 -9.05
CA GLY A 74 -18.64 -7.28 -8.52
C GLY A 74 -18.51 -8.45 -9.48
N GLY A 75 -17.37 -8.52 -10.15
CA GLY A 75 -16.83 -9.84 -10.45
C GLY A 75 -16.60 -10.46 -9.08
N ASP A 76 -17.58 -11.25 -8.62
CA ASP A 76 -17.62 -11.81 -7.28
C ASP A 76 -16.22 -12.32 -6.93
N ALA A 77 -15.60 -11.72 -5.90
CA ALA A 77 -14.43 -12.32 -5.29
C ALA A 77 -14.81 -13.79 -5.05
N PRO A 78 -14.00 -14.75 -5.50
CA PRO A 78 -14.40 -16.14 -5.49
C PRO A 78 -14.83 -16.51 -4.06
N ALA A 79 -15.96 -17.19 -3.92
CA ALA A 79 -16.40 -17.77 -2.64
C ALA A 79 -15.53 -18.96 -2.22
N LEU A 80 -14.26 -18.96 -2.64
CA LEU A 80 -13.32 -20.04 -2.59
C LEU A 80 -11.99 -19.50 -2.09
N ASN A 81 -11.32 -20.32 -1.28
CA ASN A 81 -9.98 -20.02 -0.82
C ASN A 81 -9.01 -20.35 -1.94
N ILE A 82 -8.08 -19.43 -2.23
CA ILE A 82 -7.01 -19.62 -3.20
C ILE A 82 -5.69 -19.43 -2.47
N TYR A 83 -4.81 -20.43 -2.59
CA TYR A 83 -3.48 -20.41 -2.03
C TYR A 83 -2.44 -20.41 -3.14
N LEU A 84 -1.20 -20.04 -2.81
CA LEU A 84 -0.08 -20.11 -3.75
C LEU A 84 0.03 -21.48 -4.44
N ASN A 85 -0.19 -22.58 -3.70
CA ASN A 85 -0.10 -23.94 -4.24
C ASN A 85 -1.08 -24.21 -5.39
N ASP A 86 -2.20 -23.49 -5.46
CA ASP A 86 -3.18 -23.60 -6.53
C ASP A 86 -2.74 -22.83 -7.78
N LEU A 87 -1.73 -21.96 -7.66
CA LEU A 87 -1.28 -21.04 -8.71
C LEU A 87 0.16 -21.32 -9.18
N MET A 88 0.91 -22.19 -8.51
CA MET A 88 2.32 -22.49 -8.82
C MET A 88 2.53 -22.87 -10.29
N GLY A 89 3.55 -22.27 -10.90
CA GLY A 89 3.91 -22.49 -12.31
C GLY A 89 4.35 -21.20 -13.01
N VAL A 90 4.84 -21.34 -14.23
CA VAL A 90 5.15 -20.22 -15.12
C VAL A 90 4.10 -20.16 -16.22
N TYR A 91 3.43 -19.03 -16.34
CA TYR A 91 2.34 -18.78 -17.28
C TYR A 91 2.72 -17.65 -18.22
N ALA A 92 2.53 -17.86 -19.53
CA ALA A 92 2.72 -16.83 -20.54
C ALA A 92 1.37 -16.43 -21.13
N TYR A 93 1.15 -15.13 -21.33
CA TYR A 93 0.02 -14.62 -22.08
C TYR A 93 0.12 -15.15 -23.53
N ASP A 94 -0.86 -15.96 -23.90
CA ASP A 94 -0.96 -16.68 -25.17
C ASP A 94 -2.46 -16.95 -25.44
N PRO A 95 -3.28 -15.89 -25.59
CA PRO A 95 -4.72 -16.03 -25.79
C PRO A 95 -5.02 -16.80 -27.06
N VAL A 96 -5.88 -17.81 -26.93
CA VAL A 96 -6.37 -18.59 -28.08
C VAL A 96 -7.73 -18.05 -28.48
N GLU A 97 -7.91 -17.79 -29.78
CA GLU A 97 -9.22 -17.47 -30.32
C GLU A 97 -10.11 -18.72 -30.16
N ASP A 98 -11.19 -18.60 -29.39
CA ASP A 98 -12.27 -19.58 -29.47
C ASP A 98 -12.80 -19.53 -30.90
N VAL A 99 -12.42 -20.51 -31.71
CA VAL A 99 -13.02 -20.71 -33.03
C VAL A 99 -14.52 -20.81 -32.78
N GLU A 100 -15.25 -19.81 -33.26
CA GLU A 100 -16.70 -19.68 -33.10
C GLU A 100 -17.39 -21.05 -33.16
N ASP A 101 -18.30 -21.25 -32.21
CA ASP A 101 -19.33 -22.28 -32.25
C ASP A 101 -19.78 -22.50 -33.70
N SER A 102 -19.32 -23.63 -34.24
CA SER A 102 -19.83 -24.23 -35.47
C SER A 102 -21.33 -24.00 -35.53
N GLU A 103 -21.79 -23.30 -36.56
CA GLU A 103 -23.21 -23.07 -36.85
C GLU A 103 -24.02 -24.37 -36.62
N GLY A 104 -24.71 -24.51 -35.49
CA GLY A 104 -25.62 -25.65 -35.31
C GLY A 104 -25.87 -26.25 -33.93
N SER A 105 -25.29 -25.79 -32.82
CA SER A 105 -25.76 -26.26 -31.51
C SER A 105 -25.84 -25.16 -30.47
N GLY A 106 -27.07 -24.81 -30.09
CA GLY A 106 -27.39 -23.87 -29.01
C GLY A 106 -27.04 -24.38 -27.61
N LYS A 107 -25.75 -24.62 -27.38
CA LYS A 107 -25.15 -24.77 -26.07
C LYS A 107 -23.94 -23.87 -26.05
N THR A 108 -24.17 -22.63 -25.61
CA THR A 108 -23.15 -21.72 -25.11
C THR A 108 -22.16 -22.52 -24.27
N THR A 109 -20.96 -22.77 -24.78
CA THR A 109 -19.80 -22.95 -23.90
C THR A 109 -19.77 -21.69 -23.07
N SER A 110 -20.13 -21.85 -21.80
CA SER A 110 -20.10 -20.76 -20.84
C SER A 110 -18.73 -20.09 -20.93
N GLY A 111 -18.65 -18.76 -20.99
CA GLY A 111 -17.41 -17.99 -21.10
C GLY A 111 -16.41 -18.16 -19.93
N HIS A 112 -16.53 -19.24 -19.17
CA HIS A 112 -15.74 -19.63 -18.00
C HIS A 112 -14.45 -20.40 -18.36
N CYS A 113 -14.27 -20.88 -19.60
CA CYS A 113 -13.10 -21.69 -19.99
C CYS A 113 -12.26 -21.05 -21.12
N LYS A 114 -12.34 -19.73 -21.30
CA LYS A 114 -11.43 -19.02 -22.21
C LYS A 114 -10.01 -19.08 -21.68
N SER A 115 -9.07 -19.54 -22.51
CA SER A 115 -7.65 -19.59 -22.19
C SER A 115 -6.96 -18.31 -22.70
N TYR A 116 -6.50 -17.48 -21.76
CA TYR A 116 -5.66 -16.32 -22.03
C TYR A 116 -4.19 -16.60 -21.74
N PHE A 117 -3.92 -17.61 -20.91
CA PHE A 117 -2.59 -17.96 -20.49
C PHE A 117 -2.30 -19.43 -20.76
N LYS A 118 -1.04 -19.68 -21.06
CA LYS A 118 -0.51 -21.02 -21.24
C LYS A 118 0.56 -21.27 -20.19
N ARG A 119 0.44 -22.37 -19.45
CA ARG A 119 1.52 -22.85 -18.60
C ARG A 119 2.68 -23.33 -19.46
N ILE A 120 3.86 -22.74 -19.27
CA ILE A 120 5.07 -23.01 -20.06
C ILE A 120 6.17 -23.70 -19.27
N ASP A 121 6.13 -23.63 -17.94
CA ASP A 121 7.12 -24.28 -17.06
C ASP A 121 6.54 -24.54 -15.66
N ASP A 122 7.24 -25.37 -14.89
CA ASP A 122 6.99 -25.58 -13.47
C ASP A 122 7.77 -24.57 -12.61
N SER A 123 7.20 -24.17 -11.48
CA SER A 123 7.84 -23.24 -10.55
C SER A 123 7.29 -23.46 -9.14
N GLU A 124 8.11 -23.18 -8.12
CA GLU A 124 7.62 -23.12 -6.73
C GLU A 124 6.83 -21.83 -6.43
N TRP A 125 6.82 -20.90 -7.39
CA TRP A 125 6.16 -19.61 -7.31
C TRP A 125 5.10 -19.47 -8.40
N PHE A 126 4.23 -18.48 -8.24
CA PHE A 126 3.30 -18.08 -9.29
C PHE A 126 3.97 -17.01 -10.16
N VAL A 127 4.35 -17.39 -11.39
CA VAL A 127 5.08 -16.52 -12.32
C VAL A 127 4.23 -16.27 -13.56
N ILE A 128 4.06 -15.00 -13.92
CA ILE A 128 3.28 -14.59 -15.09
C ILE A 128 4.13 -13.73 -16.00
N LEU A 129 4.10 -14.03 -17.29
CA LEU A 129 4.72 -13.26 -18.36
C LEU A 129 3.60 -12.70 -19.25
N LEU A 130 3.53 -11.38 -19.40
CA LEU A 130 2.51 -10.71 -20.19
C LEU A 130 3.05 -9.42 -20.83
N PRO A 131 2.35 -8.84 -21.83
CA PRO A 131 2.73 -7.55 -22.38
C PRO A 131 2.59 -6.43 -21.36
N HIS A 132 3.60 -5.57 -21.25
CA HIS A 132 3.58 -4.41 -20.35
C HIS A 132 2.35 -3.51 -20.59
N GLU A 133 1.93 -3.35 -21.84
CA GLU A 133 0.74 -2.54 -22.18
C GLU A 133 -0.56 -3.06 -21.56
N LYS A 134 -0.68 -4.37 -21.32
CA LYS A 134 -1.83 -4.98 -20.62
C LYS A 134 -1.85 -4.61 -19.15
N VAL A 135 -0.68 -4.50 -18.53
CA VAL A 135 -0.53 -4.11 -17.12
C VAL A 135 -0.85 -2.64 -16.93
N LEU A 136 -0.43 -1.79 -17.89
CA LEU A 136 -0.79 -0.38 -17.88
C LEU A 136 -2.28 -0.15 -18.06
N LYS A 137 -3.02 -1.08 -18.68
CA LYS A 137 -4.48 -1.00 -18.87
C LYS A 137 -5.20 -2.22 -18.27
N PRO A 138 -5.34 -2.31 -16.93
CA PRO A 138 -5.91 -3.49 -16.29
C PRO A 138 -7.38 -3.81 -16.62
N HIS A 139 -8.10 -2.90 -17.27
CA HIS A 139 -9.44 -3.19 -17.79
C HIS A 139 -9.38 -4.01 -19.09
N ASP A 140 -8.30 -3.86 -19.86
CA ASP A 140 -8.09 -4.51 -21.16
C ASP A 140 -7.20 -5.76 -21.03
N LEU A 141 -6.97 -6.23 -19.79
CA LEU A 141 -6.09 -7.37 -19.43
C LEU A 141 -6.42 -8.63 -20.24
N PHE A 142 -7.71 -8.85 -20.52
CA PHE A 142 -8.23 -10.02 -21.24
C PHE A 142 -8.86 -9.65 -22.59
N ASP A 143 -8.72 -8.40 -23.03
CA ASP A 143 -9.09 -8.04 -24.40
C ASP A 143 -7.92 -8.39 -25.31
N PHE A 144 -8.16 -8.96 -26.49
CA PHE A 144 -7.08 -9.37 -27.41
C PHE A 144 -7.54 -9.26 -28.86
N ASP A 145 -6.65 -8.74 -29.72
CA ASP A 145 -6.79 -8.79 -31.17
C ASP A 145 -5.84 -9.86 -31.72
N PRO A 146 -6.32 -10.87 -32.47
CA PRO A 146 -5.46 -11.91 -33.06
C PRO A 146 -4.38 -11.40 -34.01
N GLU A 147 -4.48 -10.16 -34.50
CA GLU A 147 -3.43 -9.53 -35.31
C GLU A 147 -2.30 -8.90 -34.46
N ASP A 148 -2.48 -8.77 -33.14
CA ASP A 148 -1.49 -8.17 -32.25
C ASP A 148 -0.23 -9.05 -32.12
N VAL A 149 0.94 -8.40 -32.20
CA VAL A 149 2.21 -9.06 -31.89
C VAL A 149 2.37 -9.14 -30.37
N ILE A 150 2.14 -10.33 -29.81
CA ILE A 150 2.31 -10.57 -28.38
C ILE A 150 3.80 -10.54 -28.01
N THR A 151 4.16 -9.60 -27.14
CA THR A 151 5.50 -9.49 -26.56
C THR A 151 5.41 -9.55 -25.05
N ASN A 152 5.76 -10.69 -24.47
CA ASN A 152 5.70 -10.91 -23.02
C ASN A 152 6.93 -10.33 -22.32
N ASN A 153 6.99 -8.99 -22.24
CA ASN A 153 8.10 -8.23 -21.68
C ASN A 153 7.87 -7.74 -20.25
N PHE A 154 6.76 -8.08 -19.61
CA PHE A 154 6.52 -7.82 -18.20
C PHE A 154 6.35 -9.12 -17.45
N LYS A 155 7.00 -9.22 -16.28
CA LYS A 155 7.00 -10.41 -15.45
C LYS A 155 6.54 -10.07 -14.04
N ILE A 156 5.61 -10.87 -13.54
CA ILE A 156 5.17 -10.86 -12.15
C ILE A 156 5.62 -12.16 -11.51
N THR A 157 6.36 -12.08 -10.41
CA THR A 157 6.76 -13.24 -9.61
C THR A 157 6.17 -13.13 -8.23
N THR A 158 5.17 -13.95 -7.94
CA THR A 158 4.46 -13.98 -6.66
C THR A 158 4.95 -15.15 -5.81
N THR A 159 5.54 -14.82 -4.66
CA THR A 159 6.14 -15.78 -3.72
C THR A 159 5.26 -16.06 -2.50
N GLN A 160 4.25 -15.22 -2.27
CA GLN A 160 3.22 -15.41 -1.26
C GLN A 160 1.89 -15.00 -1.87
N PHE A 161 0.92 -15.91 -1.82
CA PHE A 161 -0.47 -15.65 -2.20
C PHE A 161 -1.38 -16.43 -1.26
N LEU A 162 -2.26 -15.71 -0.58
CA LEU A 162 -3.32 -16.25 0.25
C LEU A 162 -4.54 -15.36 0.04
N PHE A 163 -5.65 -15.95 -0.39
CA PHE A 163 -6.96 -15.33 -0.33
C PHE A 163 -7.89 -16.33 0.35
N GLU A 164 -8.17 -16.12 1.63
CA GLU A 164 -9.02 -16.99 2.44
C GLU A 164 -10.27 -16.23 2.87
N VAL A 165 -11.45 -16.77 2.58
CA VAL A 165 -12.72 -16.18 3.00
C VAL A 165 -13.30 -17.00 4.15
N ASP A 166 -13.88 -16.33 5.15
CA ASP A 166 -14.54 -17.02 6.25
C ASP A 166 -15.82 -17.74 5.78
N GLN A 167 -16.25 -18.77 6.53
CA GLN A 167 -17.44 -19.56 6.18
C GLN A 167 -18.74 -18.73 6.08
N SER A 168 -18.75 -17.53 6.67
CA SER A 168 -19.90 -16.64 6.64
C SER A 168 -19.84 -15.61 5.51
N MET A 169 -18.76 -15.61 4.71
CA MET A 169 -18.42 -14.61 3.69
C MET A 169 -18.37 -13.18 4.23
N LYS A 170 -18.13 -13.01 5.54
CA LYS A 170 -18.12 -11.69 6.22
C LYS A 170 -16.73 -11.21 6.57
N GLY A 171 -15.72 -12.02 6.34
CA GLY A 171 -14.34 -11.74 6.66
C GLY A 171 -13.42 -12.48 5.71
N HIS A 172 -12.21 -11.97 5.59
CA HIS A 172 -11.18 -12.57 4.75
C HIS A 172 -9.79 -12.27 5.29
N ASN A 173 -8.86 -13.17 4.97
CA ASN A 173 -7.43 -12.98 5.15
C ASN A 173 -6.78 -12.96 3.78
N TYR A 174 -6.02 -11.90 3.50
CA TYR A 174 -5.31 -11.72 2.25
C TYR A 174 -3.83 -11.44 2.53
N GLN A 175 -2.96 -12.16 1.83
CA GLN A 175 -1.52 -11.90 1.83
C GLN A 175 -0.97 -12.00 0.42
N LEU A 176 -0.15 -11.03 0.05
CA LEU A 176 0.51 -10.98 -1.24
C LEU A 176 1.97 -10.54 -1.07
N ALA A 177 2.89 -11.21 -1.76
CA ALA A 177 4.23 -10.72 -2.00
C ALA A 177 4.60 -10.96 -3.48
N SER A 178 4.71 -9.87 -4.25
CA SER A 178 4.90 -9.91 -5.69
C SER A 178 6.03 -8.99 -6.13
N ARG A 179 6.97 -9.54 -6.89
CA ARG A 179 8.02 -8.80 -7.60
C ARG A 179 7.59 -8.53 -9.04
N PHE A 180 7.92 -7.35 -9.54
CA PHE A 180 7.67 -6.91 -10.90
C PHE A 180 9.00 -6.70 -11.63
N ASP A 181 9.12 -7.25 -12.83
CA ASP A 181 10.25 -7.01 -13.73
C ASP A 181 9.72 -6.54 -15.09
N LEU A 182 10.37 -5.52 -15.66
CA LEU A 182 10.11 -4.99 -17.01
C LEU A 182 11.36 -5.24 -17.86
N GLU A 183 11.22 -5.95 -18.98
CA GLU A 183 12.34 -6.31 -19.86
C GLU A 183 13.50 -7.01 -19.11
N ASP A 184 13.14 -7.88 -18.16
CA ASP A 184 14.05 -8.58 -17.23
C ASP A 184 14.81 -7.66 -16.23
N GLU A 185 14.50 -6.37 -16.20
CA GLU A 185 14.99 -5.42 -15.20
C GLU A 185 14.01 -5.31 -14.03
N TYR A 186 14.54 -5.23 -12.81
CA TYR A 186 13.73 -5.10 -11.61
C TYR A 186 12.99 -3.76 -11.60
N ALA A 187 11.66 -3.81 -11.56
CA ALA A 187 10.82 -2.61 -11.50
C ALA A 187 10.43 -2.27 -10.06
N GLY A 188 10.17 -3.28 -9.23
CA GLY A 188 9.80 -3.08 -7.83
C GLY A 188 9.14 -4.30 -7.22
N GLU A 189 8.69 -4.17 -5.99
CA GLU A 189 8.03 -5.24 -5.26
C GLU A 189 6.90 -4.71 -4.36
N LEU A 190 5.83 -5.50 -4.27
CA LEU A 190 4.61 -5.20 -3.52
C LEU A 190 4.41 -6.24 -2.43
N TRP A 191 4.11 -5.76 -1.23
CA TRP A 191 3.61 -6.58 -0.13
C TRP A 191 2.28 -6.06 0.34
N VAL A 192 1.32 -6.97 0.51
CA VAL A 192 0.01 -6.65 1.08
C VAL A 192 -0.32 -7.66 2.16
N GLU A 193 -0.83 -7.15 3.27
CA GLU A 193 -1.54 -7.91 4.28
C GLU A 193 -2.88 -7.23 4.54
N GLU A 194 -3.98 -7.93 4.29
CA GLU A 194 -5.31 -7.46 4.66
C GLU A 194 -6.01 -8.52 5.51
N THR A 195 -6.61 -8.08 6.61
CA THR A 195 -7.49 -8.89 7.44
C THR A 195 -8.81 -8.16 7.62
N ARG A 196 -9.91 -8.86 7.40
CA ARG A 196 -11.26 -8.33 7.60
C ARG A 196 -12.06 -9.28 8.48
N GLU A 197 -12.66 -8.74 9.52
CA GLU A 197 -13.55 -9.46 10.43
C GLU A 197 -14.92 -8.74 10.49
N GLY A 198 -15.89 -9.23 9.74
CA GLY A 198 -17.20 -8.59 9.65
C GLY A 198 -17.18 -7.27 8.86
N PHE A 199 -18.14 -6.39 9.17
CA PHE A 199 -18.33 -5.15 8.42
C PHE A 199 -17.44 -3.98 8.88
N ILE A 200 -17.00 -3.99 10.15
CA ILE A 200 -16.37 -2.83 10.80
C ILE A 200 -14.89 -3.06 11.04
N LYS A 201 -14.46 -4.30 11.30
CA LYS A 201 -13.07 -4.58 11.66
C LYS A 201 -12.28 -4.91 10.41
N SER A 202 -11.35 -4.04 10.05
CA SER A 202 -10.38 -4.31 9.00
C SER A 202 -9.02 -3.76 9.36
N LYS A 203 -7.99 -4.39 8.81
CA LYS A 203 -6.62 -3.91 8.84
C LYS A 203 -6.01 -4.18 7.48
N ILE A 204 -5.41 -3.16 6.90
CA ILE A 204 -4.70 -3.19 5.63
C ILE A 204 -3.29 -2.68 5.91
N TYR A 205 -2.30 -3.42 5.47
CA TYR A 205 -0.93 -2.98 5.33
C TYR A 205 -0.51 -3.21 3.88
N SER A 206 0.03 -2.17 3.24
CA SER A 206 0.53 -2.24 1.88
C SER A 206 1.88 -1.55 1.82
N LYS A 207 2.89 -2.20 1.26
CA LYS A 207 4.23 -1.63 1.05
C LYS A 207 4.66 -1.86 -0.39
N PHE A 208 5.26 -0.86 -1.01
CA PHE A 208 5.84 -0.98 -2.33
C PHE A 208 7.27 -0.43 -2.33
N GLY A 209 8.21 -1.21 -2.87
CA GLY A 209 9.60 -0.80 -3.08
C GLY A 209 9.85 -0.38 -4.52
N PHE A 210 10.37 0.83 -4.71
CA PHE A 210 10.81 1.36 -6.01
C PHE A 210 12.32 1.16 -6.13
N THR A 211 12.74 0.33 -7.11
CA THR A 211 14.16 0.06 -7.45
C THR A 211 15.11 -0.11 -6.26
N ASP A 212 14.62 -0.67 -5.14
CA ASP A 212 15.29 -0.86 -3.84
C ASP A 212 15.82 0.42 -3.15
N GLU A 213 15.48 1.61 -3.65
CA GLU A 213 15.97 2.88 -3.11
C GLU A 213 14.98 3.56 -2.16
N TYR A 214 13.68 3.41 -2.46
CA TYR A 214 12.60 4.06 -1.71
C TYR A 214 11.41 3.15 -1.55
N PHE A 215 10.71 3.31 -0.42
CA PHE A 215 9.55 2.52 -0.08
C PHE A 215 8.39 3.41 0.33
N ILE A 216 7.22 3.15 -0.26
CA ILE A 216 5.96 3.72 0.20
C ILE A 216 5.25 2.66 1.02
N SER A 217 4.75 3.02 2.21
CA SER A 217 3.94 2.12 3.03
C SER A 217 2.68 2.78 3.58
N ILE A 218 1.59 2.01 3.60
CA ILE A 218 0.29 2.39 4.13
C ILE A 218 -0.12 1.41 5.20
N MET A 219 -0.64 1.93 6.30
CA MET A 219 -1.40 1.17 7.28
C MET A 219 -2.76 1.82 7.48
N ALA A 220 -3.82 1.07 7.20
CA ALA A 220 -5.19 1.46 7.56
C ALA A 220 -5.78 0.42 8.51
N GLN A 221 -6.34 0.86 9.63
CA GLN A 221 -7.00 0.00 10.60
C GLN A 221 -8.33 0.63 10.98
N PHE A 222 -9.39 -0.16 10.93
CA PHE A 222 -10.72 0.21 11.35
C PHE A 222 -11.15 -0.81 12.39
N ASN A 223 -11.29 -0.40 13.65
CA ASN A 223 -11.84 -1.22 14.73
C ASN A 223 -12.44 -0.30 15.80
N ASP A 224 -12.17 -0.55 17.08
CA ASP A 224 -12.49 0.37 18.18
C ASP A 224 -11.75 1.72 18.02
N THR A 225 -10.70 1.74 17.20
CA THR A 225 -9.97 2.93 16.75
C THR A 225 -9.82 2.90 15.24
N ILE A 226 -9.85 4.06 14.60
CA ILE A 226 -9.47 4.22 13.21
C ILE A 226 -8.03 4.72 13.20
N LYS A 227 -7.10 3.97 12.63
CA LYS A 227 -5.71 4.41 12.44
C LYS A 227 -5.38 4.44 10.96
N LEU A 228 -4.83 5.57 10.50
CA LEU A 228 -4.30 5.75 9.16
C LEU A 228 -2.84 6.17 9.31
N SER A 229 -1.93 5.56 8.57
CA SER A 229 -0.51 5.92 8.54
C SER A 229 0.02 5.79 7.12
N TYR A 230 0.70 6.83 6.66
CA TYR A 230 1.27 6.96 5.32
C TYR A 230 2.75 7.26 5.47
N SER A 231 3.63 6.46 4.86
CA SER A 231 5.07 6.56 5.07
C SER A 231 5.85 6.51 3.77
N LEU A 232 6.92 7.31 3.70
CA LEU A 232 8.00 7.25 2.72
C LEU A 232 9.30 6.96 3.46
N GLU A 233 9.97 5.89 3.06
CA GLU A 233 11.23 5.42 3.65
C GLU A 233 12.31 5.31 2.56
N ASN A 234 13.58 5.48 2.92
CA ASN A 234 14.70 5.14 2.04
C ASN A 234 15.15 3.67 2.22
N ALA A 235 16.16 3.25 1.46
CA ALA A 235 16.78 1.94 1.53
C ALA A 235 17.32 1.54 2.92
N GLU A 236 17.71 2.53 3.72
CA GLU A 236 18.23 2.33 5.08
C GLU A 236 17.11 2.25 6.14
N GLN A 237 15.84 2.27 5.72
CA GLN A 237 14.65 2.30 6.57
C GLN A 237 14.53 3.60 7.40
N GLU A 238 15.21 4.66 6.99
CA GLU A 238 14.99 6.00 7.54
C GLU A 238 13.68 6.55 6.99
N ILE A 239 12.84 7.06 7.89
CA ILE A 239 11.55 7.66 7.54
C ILE A 239 11.79 9.08 7.07
N LEU A 240 11.63 9.31 5.76
CA LEU A 240 11.73 10.64 5.17
C LEU A 240 10.44 11.44 5.38
N PHE A 241 9.31 10.73 5.35
CA PHE A 241 8.00 11.30 5.65
C PHE A 241 7.11 10.26 6.33
N ASN A 242 6.37 10.66 7.35
CA ASN A 242 5.24 9.89 7.87
C ASN A 242 4.10 10.80 8.28
N GLU A 243 2.86 10.43 7.96
CA GLU A 243 1.68 11.08 8.51
C GLU A 243 0.76 10.03 9.12
N THR A 244 0.51 10.16 10.41
CA THR A 244 -0.30 9.23 11.19
C THR A 244 -1.46 9.95 11.86
N MET A 245 -2.66 9.40 11.68
CA MET A 245 -3.88 9.79 12.37
C MET A 245 -4.43 8.60 13.14
N VAL A 246 -4.83 8.82 14.40
CA VAL A 246 -5.61 7.87 15.18
C VAL A 246 -6.88 8.55 15.67
N PHE A 247 -8.03 8.05 15.25
CA PHE A 247 -9.33 8.49 15.67
C PHE A 247 -9.98 7.45 16.59
N ILE A 248 -10.57 7.89 17.70
CA ILE A 248 -11.29 7.03 18.64
C ILE A 248 -12.79 7.32 18.45
N PRO A 249 -13.50 6.54 17.61
CA PRO A 249 -14.95 6.63 17.53
C PRO A 249 -15.51 6.18 18.89
N PHE A 250 -16.31 7.02 19.55
CA PHE A 250 -16.99 6.76 20.83
C PHE A 250 -16.18 7.06 22.11
N ASP A 251 -16.27 8.30 22.56
CA ASP A 251 -16.72 8.57 23.93
C ASP A 251 -17.74 9.73 23.89
N ALA A 252 -18.86 9.59 24.60
CA ALA A 252 -19.94 10.59 24.66
C ALA A 252 -19.64 11.70 25.69
N SER A 253 -18.39 11.77 26.16
CA SER A 253 -17.86 12.84 26.99
C SER A 253 -17.42 14.00 26.09
N GLU A 254 -17.62 15.23 26.57
CA GLU A 254 -17.42 16.49 25.82
C GLU A 254 -15.95 16.77 25.42
N GLU A 255 -15.01 15.87 25.68
CA GLU A 255 -13.59 16.03 25.36
C GLU A 255 -13.27 15.56 23.93
N LEU A 256 -13.75 16.31 22.94
CA LEU A 256 -13.39 16.19 21.51
C LEU A 256 -11.86 16.18 21.26
N ALA A 257 -11.07 16.71 22.20
CA ALA A 257 -9.63 16.75 22.17
C ALA A 257 -8.96 15.36 22.14
N LEU A 258 -9.50 14.37 22.85
CA LEU A 258 -8.89 13.04 23.02
C LEU A 258 -9.32 12.02 21.94
N GLN A 259 -10.28 12.38 21.10
CA GLN A 259 -10.79 11.50 20.05
C GLN A 259 -9.89 11.45 18.82
N PHE A 260 -8.82 12.25 18.77
CA PHE A 260 -8.03 12.48 17.58
C PHE A 260 -6.55 12.72 17.92
N VAL A 261 -5.68 11.78 17.58
CA VAL A 261 -4.22 11.93 17.65
C VAL A 261 -3.71 12.16 16.24
N TYR A 262 -2.83 13.14 16.09
CA TYR A 262 -2.18 13.46 14.83
C TYR A 262 -0.70 13.63 15.05
N GLU A 263 0.09 12.96 14.22
CA GLU A 263 1.54 13.06 14.15
C GLU A 263 1.95 13.12 12.69
N MET A 264 2.87 14.02 12.38
CA MET A 264 3.56 14.10 11.10
C MET A 264 5.05 14.18 11.33
N LEU A 265 5.81 13.44 10.54
CA LEU A 265 7.26 13.46 10.48
C LEU A 265 7.68 13.89 9.08
N ILE A 266 8.63 14.82 9.00
CA ILE A 266 9.34 15.20 7.77
C ILE A 266 10.83 15.19 8.14
N GLY A 267 11.53 14.11 7.78
CA GLY A 267 12.87 13.80 8.27
C GLY A 267 12.96 13.87 9.79
N ASP A 268 13.80 14.77 10.31
CA ASP A 268 13.99 14.95 11.76
C ASP A 268 12.93 15.84 12.43
N ILE A 269 11.99 16.42 11.65
CA ILE A 269 10.98 17.34 12.18
C ILE A 269 9.67 16.60 12.44
N LYS A 270 9.20 16.64 13.69
CA LYS A 270 7.95 16.02 14.12
C LYS A 270 6.94 17.07 14.56
N ILE A 271 5.75 17.04 13.96
CA ILE A 271 4.63 17.92 14.28
C ILE A 271 3.53 17.06 14.90
N VAL A 272 3.14 17.38 16.14
CA VAL A 272 2.11 16.62 16.87
C VAL A 272 0.98 17.54 17.30
N ARG A 273 -0.25 17.03 17.22
CA ARG A 273 -1.40 17.67 17.85
C ARG A 273 -1.43 17.31 19.33
N THR A 274 -1.50 18.32 20.19
CA THR A 274 -1.50 18.17 21.64
C THR A 274 -2.44 19.17 22.31
N LEU A 275 -2.46 19.19 23.64
CA LEU A 275 -3.16 20.16 24.46
C LEU A 275 -2.17 21.06 25.19
N ASN A 276 -2.48 22.35 25.25
CA ASN A 276 -1.75 23.28 26.13
C ASN A 276 -2.26 23.17 27.59
N ASP A 277 -1.67 23.96 28.49
CA ASP A 277 -2.05 24.00 29.91
C ASP A 277 -3.53 24.40 30.15
N GLU A 278 -4.14 25.09 29.19
CA GLU A 278 -5.56 25.49 29.20
C GLU A 278 -6.49 24.43 28.56
N GLN A 279 -5.97 23.24 28.25
CA GLN A 279 -6.67 22.15 27.55
C GLN A 279 -7.20 22.54 26.16
N GLN A 280 -6.58 23.52 25.50
CA GLN A 280 -6.88 23.90 24.12
C GLN A 280 -6.00 23.11 23.16
N ILE A 281 -6.57 22.74 22.01
CA ILE A 281 -5.85 22.05 20.95
C ILE A 281 -4.79 22.98 20.37
N VAL A 282 -3.54 22.53 20.42
CA VAL A 282 -2.38 23.20 19.81
C VAL A 282 -1.56 22.17 19.03
N TYR A 283 -0.63 22.66 18.23
CA TYR A 283 0.35 21.82 17.55
C TYR A 283 1.75 22.18 18.05
N ALA A 284 2.53 21.17 18.39
CA ALA A 284 3.90 21.31 18.86
C ALA A 284 4.86 20.77 17.80
N VAL A 285 6.02 21.44 17.65
CA VAL A 285 7.08 21.02 16.73
C VAL A 285 8.27 20.54 17.54
N TYR A 286 8.81 19.40 17.13
CA TYR A 286 10.03 18.83 17.67
C TYR A 286 11.05 18.72 16.54
N LYS A 287 12.32 18.99 16.86
CA LYS A 287 13.46 18.62 16.02
C LYS A 287 14.18 17.49 16.75
N GLY A 288 14.15 16.29 16.18
CA GLY A 288 14.44 15.06 16.92
C GLY A 288 13.49 14.94 18.13
N ASP A 289 14.07 14.90 19.32
CA ASP A 289 13.34 14.85 20.60
C ASP A 289 13.22 16.20 21.31
N GLU A 290 13.76 17.29 20.72
CA GLU A 290 13.77 18.62 21.33
C GLU A 290 12.54 19.45 20.91
N LEU A 291 11.69 19.81 21.88
CA LEU A 291 10.57 20.72 21.69
C LEU A 291 11.06 22.12 21.29
N GLN A 292 10.53 22.65 20.21
CA GLN A 292 10.85 23.98 19.71
C GLN A 292 9.86 25.00 20.31
N GLU A 293 10.12 25.46 21.54
CA GLU A 293 9.18 26.28 22.34
C GLU A 293 8.75 27.59 21.67
N ASP A 294 9.63 28.18 20.87
CA ASP A 294 9.39 29.47 20.19
C ASP A 294 8.74 29.30 18.80
N ALA A 295 8.56 28.08 18.32
CA ALA A 295 7.90 27.82 17.04
C ALA A 295 6.38 27.85 17.20
N LEU A 296 5.70 28.60 16.34
CA LEU A 296 4.24 28.63 16.30
C LEU A 296 3.73 27.81 15.12
N VAL A 297 2.71 27.00 15.35
CA VAL A 297 2.07 26.18 14.31
C VAL A 297 0.61 26.58 14.16
N GLU A 298 0.25 26.97 12.93
CA GLU A 298 -1.12 27.27 12.54
C GLU A 298 -1.60 26.22 11.53
N VAL A 299 -2.76 25.64 11.79
CA VAL A 299 -3.44 24.75 10.83
C VAL A 299 -4.43 25.54 10.00
N ILE A 300 -4.24 25.50 8.68
CA ILE A 300 -5.06 26.21 7.72
C ILE A 300 -5.98 25.19 7.07
N MET A 301 -7.28 25.29 7.37
CA MET A 301 -8.30 24.42 6.76
C MET A 301 -8.84 25.05 5.48
N PRO A 302 -9.24 24.24 4.48
CA PRO A 302 -10.07 24.70 3.38
C PRO A 302 -11.37 25.35 3.90
N ASN A 303 -11.89 26.34 3.18
CA ASN A 303 -13.05 27.12 3.62
C ASN A 303 -14.26 26.23 3.98
N GLY A 304 -14.68 26.28 5.26
CA GLY A 304 -15.88 25.60 5.74
C GLY A 304 -15.65 24.21 6.34
N GLU A 305 -14.41 23.74 6.42
CA GLU A 305 -14.07 22.46 7.05
C GLU A 305 -13.73 22.57 8.54
N SER A 306 -14.01 21.51 9.30
CA SER A 306 -13.74 21.44 10.74
C SER A 306 -12.43 20.70 11.01
N LEU A 307 -11.66 21.19 12.00
CA LEU A 307 -10.48 20.52 12.57
C LEU A 307 -10.78 19.14 13.18
N SER A 308 -12.06 18.80 13.35
CA SER A 308 -12.53 17.52 13.90
C SER A 308 -12.92 16.50 12.82
N SER A 309 -12.58 16.74 11.56
CA SER A 309 -12.88 15.85 10.44
C SER A 309 -11.86 14.70 10.39
N ILE A 310 -12.34 13.48 10.13
CA ILE A 310 -11.50 12.32 9.78
C ILE A 310 -10.73 12.52 8.47
N ASN A 311 -11.18 13.45 7.63
CA ASN A 311 -10.54 13.86 6.39
C ASN A 311 -9.68 15.11 6.64
N SER A 312 -8.77 15.08 7.62
CA SER A 312 -7.88 16.23 7.93
C SER A 312 -6.40 15.85 7.89
N LEU A 313 -6.02 15.12 6.83
CA LEU A 313 -4.64 14.79 6.49
C LEU A 313 -4.05 15.82 5.52
N PHE A 314 -2.83 16.24 5.78
CA PHE A 314 -2.03 17.10 4.92
C PHE A 314 -1.80 16.45 3.55
N MET A 315 -1.39 15.18 3.50
CA MET A 315 -1.16 14.52 2.21
C MET A 315 -2.42 14.32 1.38
N HIS A 316 -3.61 14.43 1.97
CA HIS A 316 -4.88 14.41 1.23
C HIS A 316 -5.37 15.82 0.87
N MET A 317 -4.47 16.82 0.92
CA MET A 317 -4.74 18.24 0.63
C MET A 317 -5.93 18.82 1.41
N SER A 318 -6.27 18.21 2.54
CA SER A 318 -7.44 18.58 3.36
C SER A 318 -7.10 19.57 4.48
N LYS A 319 -5.81 19.90 4.62
CA LYS A 319 -5.30 21.00 5.43
C LYS A 319 -3.92 21.41 4.94
N ASP A 320 -3.50 22.57 5.39
CA ASP A 320 -2.13 23.02 5.32
C ASP A 320 -1.61 23.38 6.71
N ILE A 321 -0.30 23.47 6.85
CA ILE A 321 0.38 23.77 8.11
C ILE A 321 1.36 24.90 7.86
N ARG A 322 1.17 26.01 8.56
CA ARG A 322 2.12 27.12 8.61
C ARG A 322 2.94 27.01 9.89
N ILE A 323 4.26 27.10 9.74
CA ILE A 323 5.20 27.18 10.86
C ILE A 323 5.82 28.57 10.85
N THR A 324 5.71 29.29 11.97
CA THR A 324 6.42 30.56 12.22
C THR A 324 7.62 30.28 13.12
N PHE A 325 8.82 30.63 12.66
CA PHE A 325 10.08 30.42 13.37
C PHE A 325 10.42 31.60 14.29
N ASN A 326 11.46 31.44 15.12
CA ASN A 326 11.93 32.44 16.08
C ASN A 326 12.36 33.76 15.44
N ASP A 327 12.77 33.74 14.16
CA ASP A 327 13.15 34.92 13.39
C ASP A 327 11.94 35.62 12.73
N GLU A 328 10.72 35.24 13.12
CA GLU A 328 9.44 35.66 12.56
C GLU A 328 9.23 35.28 11.09
N SER A 329 10.15 34.51 10.49
CA SER A 329 9.91 33.96 9.16
C SER A 329 8.88 32.83 9.23
N GLU A 330 8.12 32.67 8.15
CA GLU A 330 7.05 31.68 8.05
C GLU A 330 7.33 30.76 6.87
N VAL A 331 6.94 29.50 7.01
CA VAL A 331 6.88 28.55 5.90
C VAL A 331 5.52 27.88 5.89
N LEU A 332 4.99 27.66 4.69
CA LEU A 332 3.83 26.83 4.46
C LEU A 332 4.32 25.46 3.98
N LEU A 333 3.89 24.37 4.62
CA LEU A 333 4.40 23.05 4.26
C LEU A 333 4.06 22.65 2.82
N SER A 334 2.89 23.06 2.30
CA SER A 334 2.56 22.82 0.88
C SER A 334 3.48 23.56 -0.09
N GLU A 335 3.92 24.78 0.24
CA GLU A 335 4.90 25.53 -0.56
C GLU A 335 6.29 24.91 -0.51
N LEU A 336 6.64 24.34 0.66
CA LEU A 336 7.93 23.70 0.87
C LEU A 336 8.04 22.34 0.16
N ILE A 337 6.99 21.52 0.22
CA ILE A 337 6.94 20.21 -0.44
C ILE A 337 6.63 20.36 -1.94
N GLY A 338 5.86 21.38 -2.33
CA GLY A 338 5.51 21.66 -3.72
C GLY A 338 4.63 20.59 -4.35
N ASP A 339 4.79 20.39 -5.66
CA ASP A 339 3.99 19.45 -6.47
C ASP A 339 4.16 17.98 -6.00
N ASN A 340 5.22 17.68 -5.25
CA ASN A 340 5.47 16.35 -4.67
C ASN A 340 4.38 15.91 -3.69
N GLN A 341 3.65 16.84 -3.09
CA GLN A 341 2.51 16.53 -2.23
C GLN A 341 1.42 15.79 -3.02
N GLU A 342 1.13 16.22 -4.26
CA GLU A 342 0.14 15.59 -5.12
C GLU A 342 0.60 14.20 -5.57
N VAL A 343 1.87 14.05 -5.94
CA VAL A 343 2.46 12.76 -6.33
C VAL A 343 2.36 11.75 -5.19
N LEU A 344 2.81 12.12 -3.99
CA LEU A 344 2.71 11.25 -2.81
C LEU A 344 1.26 10.95 -2.44
N SER A 345 0.37 11.94 -2.51
CA SER A 345 -1.07 11.74 -2.28
C SER A 345 -1.64 10.64 -3.17
N ASN A 346 -1.36 10.73 -4.48
CA ASN A 346 -1.85 9.79 -5.47
C ASN A 346 -1.29 8.37 -5.24
N LEU A 347 0.01 8.26 -4.95
CA LEU A 347 0.64 6.98 -4.62
C LEU A 347 0.04 6.36 -3.37
N PHE A 348 -0.12 7.16 -2.31
CA PHE A 348 -0.71 6.74 -1.06
C PHE A 348 -2.16 6.26 -1.23
N GLU A 349 -2.96 6.96 -2.04
CA GLU A 349 -4.34 6.58 -2.31
C GLU A 349 -4.40 5.23 -3.04
N GLN A 350 -3.62 5.05 -4.10
CA GLN A 350 -3.59 3.80 -4.86
C GLN A 350 -3.09 2.61 -4.03
N MET A 351 -2.12 2.85 -3.15
CA MET A 351 -1.62 1.85 -2.21
C MET A 351 -2.67 1.50 -1.15
N LYS A 352 -3.46 2.47 -0.67
CA LYS A 352 -4.58 2.25 0.25
C LYS A 352 -5.71 1.47 -0.42
N GLU A 353 -5.98 1.74 -1.69
CA GLU A 353 -6.99 1.04 -2.50
C GLU A 353 -6.57 -0.37 -2.92
N LEU A 354 -5.28 -0.71 -2.74
CA LEU A 354 -4.67 -1.96 -3.17
C LEU A 354 -4.72 -2.13 -4.69
N TYR A 355 -4.50 -1.04 -5.44
CA TYR A 355 -4.67 -0.99 -6.89
C TYR A 355 -3.91 -2.10 -7.62
N LEU A 356 -2.59 -2.20 -7.45
CA LEU A 356 -1.78 -3.19 -8.15
C LEU A 356 -2.17 -4.63 -7.78
N SER A 357 -2.51 -4.88 -6.52
CA SER A 357 -2.90 -6.23 -6.09
C SER A 357 -4.25 -6.62 -6.70
N LYS A 358 -5.28 -5.79 -6.54
CA LYS A 358 -6.65 -6.10 -6.97
C LYS A 358 -6.84 -6.04 -8.47
N MET A 359 -6.23 -5.06 -9.14
CA MET A 359 -6.47 -4.81 -10.56
C MET A 359 -5.60 -5.66 -11.46
N ILE A 360 -4.42 -6.10 -10.99
CA ILE A 360 -3.48 -6.87 -11.79
C ILE A 360 -3.34 -8.28 -11.20
N VAL A 361 -2.74 -8.41 -10.02
CA VAL A 361 -2.33 -9.73 -9.52
C VAL A 361 -3.51 -10.65 -9.22
N ASP A 362 -4.56 -10.15 -8.56
CA ASP A 362 -5.74 -10.92 -8.22
C ASP A 362 -6.55 -11.32 -9.46
N LYS A 363 -6.75 -10.39 -10.41
CA LYS A 363 -7.43 -10.70 -11.68
C LYS A 363 -6.72 -11.83 -12.42
N LEU A 364 -5.40 -11.77 -12.48
CA LEU A 364 -4.58 -12.78 -13.13
C LEU A 364 -4.63 -14.12 -12.38
N ALA A 365 -4.48 -14.11 -11.05
CA ALA A 365 -4.59 -15.30 -10.21
C ALA A 365 -5.95 -16.00 -10.39
N TRP A 366 -7.05 -15.24 -10.38
CA TRP A 366 -8.39 -15.77 -10.58
C TRP A 366 -8.59 -16.35 -11.98
N GLN A 367 -8.02 -15.73 -13.00
CA GLN A 367 -8.10 -16.26 -14.36
C GLN A 367 -7.36 -17.59 -14.48
N ILE A 368 -6.12 -17.66 -13.99
CA ILE A 368 -5.31 -18.89 -14.00
C ILE A 368 -6.00 -20.02 -13.22
N TYR A 369 -6.53 -19.72 -12.03
CA TYR A 369 -7.25 -20.70 -11.22
C TYR A 369 -8.46 -21.29 -11.98
N ARG A 370 -9.25 -20.44 -12.65
CA ARG A 370 -10.42 -20.90 -13.44
C ARG A 370 -10.02 -21.74 -14.65
N GLU A 371 -8.98 -21.34 -15.38
CA GLU A 371 -8.49 -22.08 -16.55
C GLU A 371 -8.05 -23.50 -16.17
N GLN A 372 -7.35 -23.65 -15.04
CA GLN A 372 -6.92 -24.96 -14.54
C GLN A 372 -8.11 -25.85 -14.15
N ASP A 373 -9.13 -25.30 -13.51
CA ASP A 373 -10.33 -26.06 -13.10
C ASP A 373 -11.08 -26.60 -14.34
N CYS A 374 -11.20 -25.79 -15.40
CA CYS A 374 -11.76 -26.22 -16.68
C CYS A 374 -10.97 -27.37 -17.33
N GLU A 375 -9.63 -27.30 -17.35
CA GLU A 375 -8.81 -28.38 -17.91
C GLU A 375 -9.02 -29.72 -17.21
N VAL A 376 -9.23 -29.68 -15.89
CA VAL A 376 -9.47 -30.88 -15.09
C VAL A 376 -10.84 -31.47 -15.41
N GLU A 377 -11.89 -30.65 -15.52
CA GLU A 377 -13.22 -31.12 -15.92
C GLU A 377 -13.23 -31.75 -17.32
N GLU A 378 -12.53 -31.14 -18.29
CA GLU A 378 -12.43 -31.69 -19.65
C GLU A 378 -11.70 -33.04 -19.68
N LYS A 379 -10.61 -33.21 -18.91
CA LYS A 379 -9.87 -34.48 -18.81
C LYS A 379 -10.68 -35.60 -18.14
N MET A 380 -11.73 -35.28 -17.38
CA MET A 380 -12.61 -36.26 -16.75
C MET A 380 -13.82 -36.67 -17.61
N ARG A 381 -14.12 -35.94 -18.68
CA ARG A 381 -15.19 -36.28 -19.66
C ARG A 381 -14.65 -37.18 -20.76
#